data_AF-A0A7V9L529-F1
#
_entry.id   AF-A0A7V9L529-F1
#
_cell.length_a   1.000
_cell.length_b   1.000
_cell.length_c   1.000
_cell.angle_alpha   90.00
_cell.angle_beta   90.00
_cell.angle_gamma   90.00
#
_symmetry.space_group_name_H-M   'P 1'
#
loop_
_entity.id
_entity.type
_entity.pdbx_description
1 polymer ?
#
loop_
_entity_poly.entity_id
_entity_poly.type
_entity_poly.pdbx_seq_one_letter_code
_entity_poly.pdbx_strand_id
1 'polypeptide(L)'
;MSVTTTPPPASPSDLETRVANRKQELVSEILEHKKNSSRAGAADAVDKIKARLSELAHIVKEGVVDGWANVGPRARLKLDEWISK
;
A
#
# COMPACT_ATOMS: atom_id res chain seq x y z
N MET A 1 6.50 -2.26 32.88
CA MET A 1 5.90 -1.13 32.13
C MET A 1 6.10 -1.44 30.66
N SER A 2 5.03 -1.81 29.94
CA SER A 2 5.12 -2.13 28.52
C SER A 2 5.20 -0.83 27.74
N VAL A 3 6.33 -0.58 27.08
CA VAL A 3 6.49 0.57 26.19
C VAL A 3 5.66 0.30 24.94
N THR A 4 4.44 0.85 24.91
CA THR A 4 3.63 0.93 23.69
C THR A 4 4.30 1.95 22.78
N THR A 5 5.28 1.51 21.99
CA THR A 5 5.89 2.32 20.93
C THR A 5 4.83 2.57 19.87
N THR A 6 4.03 3.60 20.09
CA THR A 6 3.20 4.19 19.03
C THR A 6 4.19 4.83 18.06
N PRO A 7 4.28 4.37 16.80
CA PRO A 7 5.14 5.04 15.83
C PRO A 7 4.70 6.51 15.76
N PRO A 8 5.64 7.47 15.69
CA PRO A 8 5.28 8.87 15.52
C PRO A 8 4.38 9.02 14.29
N PRO A 9 3.44 9.99 14.28
CA PRO A 9 2.58 10.20 13.13
C PRO A 9 3.43 10.44 11.89
N ALA A 10 3.50 9.44 11.00
CA ALA A 10 4.31 9.43 9.79
C ALA A 10 4.14 10.73 9.00
N SER A 11 5.21 11.52 8.85
CA SER A 11 5.17 12.80 8.13
C SER A 11 4.48 12.63 6.76
N PRO A 12 3.77 13.64 6.22
CA PRO A 12 3.07 13.51 4.94
C PRO A 12 3.99 13.02 3.80
N SER A 13 5.25 13.44 3.80
CA SER A 13 6.29 12.97 2.86
C SER A 13 6.71 11.50 3.09
N ASP A 14 6.67 11.01 4.33
CA ASP A 14 6.92 9.61 4.67
C ASP A 14 5.78 8.71 4.15
N LEU A 15 4.53 9.14 4.35
CA LEU A 15 3.36 8.40 3.84
C LEU A 15 3.38 8.27 2.31
N GLU A 16 3.64 9.37 1.62
CA GLU A 16 3.75 9.38 0.16
C GLU A 16 4.87 8.44 -0.33
N THR A 17 6.03 8.48 0.34
CA THR A 17 7.17 7.60 0.03
C THR A 17 6.84 6.14 0.29
N ARG A 18 6.18 5.81 1.40
CA ARG A 18 5.78 4.44 1.73
C ARG A 18 4.76 3.89 0.74
N VAL A 19 3.79 4.71 0.32
CA VAL A 19 2.85 4.36 -0.75
C VAL A 19 3.56 4.10 -2.07
N ALA A 20 4.48 4.99 -2.47
CA ALA A 20 5.22 4.85 -3.71
C ALA A 20 6.03 3.55 -3.74
N ASN A 21 6.75 3.25 -2.65
CA ASN A 21 7.50 2.00 -2.50
C ASN A 21 6.57 0.77 -2.59
N ARG A 22 5.45 0.76 -1.86
CA ARG A 22 4.51 -0.37 -1.88
C ARG A 22 3.89 -0.59 -3.26
N LYS A 23 3.56 0.48 -3.98
CA LYS A 23 3.09 0.41 -5.37
C LYS A 23 4.14 -0.21 -6.29
N GLN A 24 5.41 0.19 -6.15
CA GLN A 24 6.50 -0.39 -6.96
C GLN A 24 6.71 -1.87 -6.65
N GLU A 25 6.61 -2.28 -5.39
CA GLU A 25 6.73 -3.69 -5.00
C GLU A 25 5.63 -4.54 -5.65
N LEU A 26 4.36 -4.15 -5.52
CA LEU A 26 3.23 -4.88 -6.11
C LEU A 26 3.31 -4.94 -7.65
N VAL A 27 3.77 -3.87 -8.30
CA VAL A 27 4.00 -3.88 -9.76
C VAL A 27 5.13 -4.84 -10.12
N SER A 28 6.18 -4.91 -9.31
CA SER A 28 7.30 -5.85 -9.51
C SER A 28 6.82 -7.30 -9.35
N GLU A 29 6.00 -7.57 -8.36
CA GLU A 29 5.38 -8.89 -8.12
C GLU A 29 4.51 -9.32 -9.32
N ILE A 30 3.72 -8.41 -9.90
CA ILE A 30 2.98 -8.68 -11.15
C ILE A 30 3.94 -9.02 -12.30
N LEU A 31 5.03 -8.28 -12.45
CA LEU A 31 6.00 -8.51 -13.52
C LEU A 31 6.70 -9.87 -13.36
N GLU A 32 7.04 -10.27 -12.13
CA GLU A 32 7.59 -11.59 -11.83
C GLU A 32 6.58 -12.70 -12.14
N HIS A 33 5.33 -12.57 -11.70
CA HIS A 33 4.28 -13.54 -12.04
C HIS A 33 4.07 -13.66 -13.55
N LYS A 34 4.15 -12.55 -14.29
CA LYS A 34 4.03 -12.55 -15.76
C LYS A 34 5.25 -13.18 -16.45
N LYS A 35 6.45 -12.99 -15.90
CA LYS A 35 7.69 -13.59 -16.42
C LYS A 35 7.76 -15.09 -16.14
N ASN A 36 7.20 -15.54 -15.02
CA ASN A 36 7.18 -16.93 -14.59
C ASN A 36 5.87 -17.67 -14.98
N SER A 37 5.11 -17.12 -15.95
CA SER A 37 3.72 -17.48 -16.32
C SER A 37 3.51 -18.85 -16.97
N SER A 38 4.31 -19.86 -16.60
CA SER A 38 4.01 -21.28 -16.88
C SER A 38 3.13 -21.91 -15.79
N ARG A 39 2.86 -21.20 -14.68
CA ARG A 39 2.15 -21.73 -13.51
C ARG A 39 0.65 -21.43 -13.56
N ALA A 40 -0.18 -22.47 -13.62
CA ALA A 40 -1.60 -22.36 -13.33
C ALA A 40 -1.80 -21.62 -12.00
N GLY A 41 -2.59 -20.54 -12.00
CA GLY A 41 -2.78 -19.65 -10.85
C GLY A 41 -2.04 -18.31 -10.91
N ALA A 42 -1.14 -18.09 -11.89
CA ALA A 42 -0.50 -16.79 -12.07
C ALA A 42 -1.49 -15.66 -12.40
N ALA A 43 -2.57 -15.97 -13.13
CA ALA A 43 -3.63 -15.00 -13.43
C ALA A 43 -4.41 -14.59 -12.16
N ASP A 44 -4.74 -15.55 -11.29
CA ASP A 44 -5.41 -15.30 -10.00
C ASP A 44 -4.52 -14.49 -9.05
N ALA A 45 -3.22 -14.81 -8.98
CA ALA A 45 -2.24 -14.03 -8.21
C ALA A 45 -2.15 -12.59 -8.73
N VAL A 46 -2.02 -12.39 -10.05
CA VAL A 46 -1.99 -11.05 -10.65
C VAL A 46 -3.29 -10.29 -10.40
N ASP A 47 -4.44 -10.94 -10.46
CA ASP A 47 -5.73 -10.30 -10.20
C ASP A 47 -5.85 -9.83 -8.74
N LYS A 48 -5.42 -10.66 -7.78
CA LYS A 48 -5.32 -10.28 -6.36
C LYS A 48 -4.39 -9.10 -6.14
N ILE A 49 -3.24 -9.06 -6.82
CA ILE A 49 -2.29 -7.94 -6.72
C ILE A 49 -2.88 -6.66 -7.35
N LYS A 50 -3.66 -6.77 -8.43
CA LYS A 50 -4.37 -5.62 -9.04
C LYS A 50 -5.51 -5.10 -8.17
N ALA A 51 -6.27 -5.99 -7.54
CA ALA A 51 -7.29 -5.61 -6.56
C ALA A 51 -6.65 -4.83 -5.42
N ARG A 52 -5.51 -5.34 -4.92
CA ARG A 52 -4.68 -4.66 -3.93
C ARG A 52 -4.24 -3.27 -4.40
N LEU A 53 -3.67 -3.15 -5.59
CA LEU A 53 -3.30 -1.84 -6.16
C LEU A 53 -4.47 -0.87 -6.26
N SER A 54 -5.68 -1.37 -6.52
CA SER A 54 -6.89 -0.55 -6.60
C SER A 54 -7.33 -0.04 -5.22
N GLU A 55 -7.24 -0.88 -4.18
CA GLU A 55 -7.48 -0.45 -2.80
C GLU A 55 -6.47 0.61 -2.36
N LEU A 56 -5.18 0.41 -2.65
CA LEU A 56 -4.13 1.38 -2.36
C LEU A 56 -4.40 2.71 -3.08
N ALA A 57 -4.79 2.66 -4.36
CA ALA A 57 -5.13 3.86 -5.13
C ALA A 57 -6.32 4.63 -4.53
N HIS A 58 -7.29 3.93 -3.93
CA HIS A 58 -8.43 4.57 -3.27
C HIS A 58 -7.99 5.34 -2.01
N ILE A 59 -7.13 4.72 -1.17
CA ILE A 59 -6.59 5.37 0.03
C ILE A 59 -5.70 6.57 -0.34
N VAL A 60 -4.90 6.44 -1.40
CA VAL A 60 -4.09 7.53 -1.94
C VAL A 60 -4.95 8.66 -2.48
N LYS A 61 -6.05 8.35 -3.17
CA LYS A 61 -6.96 9.37 -3.67
C LYS A 61 -7.54 10.21 -2.54
N GLU A 62 -7.92 9.60 -1.42
CA GLU A 62 -8.34 10.33 -0.21
C GLU A 62 -7.21 11.24 0.28
N GLY A 63 -5.97 10.74 0.35
CA GLY A 63 -4.82 11.56 0.77
C GLY A 63 -4.36 12.65 -0.19
N VAL A 64 -4.58 12.49 -1.50
CA VAL A 64 -4.27 13.52 -2.51
C VAL A 64 -5.36 14.59 -2.54
N VAL A 65 -6.63 14.21 -2.36
CA VAL A 65 -7.77 15.16 -2.38
C VAL A 65 -7.77 16.03 -1.13
N ASP A 66 -7.61 15.45 0.06
CA ASP A 66 -7.57 16.21 1.31
C ASP A 66 -6.18 16.81 1.61
N GLY A 67 -5.15 16.33 0.91
CA GLY A 67 -3.74 16.61 1.18
C GLY A 67 -3.19 15.68 2.27
N TRP A 68 -1.98 15.16 2.07
CA TRP A 68 -1.38 14.15 2.96
C TRP A 68 -1.30 14.57 4.43
N ALA A 69 -1.27 15.88 4.70
CA ALA A 69 -1.29 16.47 6.05
C ALA A 69 -2.67 16.36 6.74
N ASN A 70 -3.76 16.28 5.97
CA ASN A 70 -5.14 16.11 6.43
C ASN A 70 -5.65 14.68 6.30
N VAL A 71 -4.82 13.72 5.88
CA VAL A 71 -5.20 12.30 5.89
C VAL A 71 -5.63 11.95 7.29
N GLY A 72 -6.93 11.68 7.44
CA GLY A 72 -7.52 11.38 8.72
C GLY A 72 -6.81 10.19 9.38
N PRO A 73 -6.78 10.12 10.72
CA PRO A 73 -6.11 9.04 11.46
C PRO A 73 -6.60 7.65 11.04
N ARG A 74 -7.86 7.52 10.61
CA ARG A 74 -8.44 6.28 10.09
C ARG A 74 -7.81 5.84 8.76
N ALA A 75 -7.54 6.78 7.85
CA ALA A 75 -6.90 6.50 6.58
C ALA A 75 -5.40 6.18 6.77
N ARG A 76 -4.72 6.85 7.71
CA ARG A 76 -3.33 6.50 8.10
C ARG A 76 -3.25 5.11 8.72
N LEU A 77 -4.16 4.77 9.64
CA LEU A 77 -4.24 3.42 10.23
C LEU A 77 -4.49 2.35 9.18
N LYS A 78 -5.44 2.59 8.27
CA LYS A 78 -5.66 1.70 7.13
C LYS A 78 -4.39 1.57 6.30
N LEU A 79 -3.73 2.67 5.95
CA LEU A 79 -2.50 2.63 5.17
C LEU A 79 -1.40 1.84 5.89
N ASP A 80 -1.25 2.01 7.20
CA ASP A 80 -0.23 1.33 8.01
C ASP A 80 -0.49 -0.18 8.12
N GLU A 81 -1.75 -0.56 8.36
CA GLU A 81 -2.18 -1.98 8.32
C GLU A 81 -1.93 -2.59 6.94
N TRP A 82 -2.14 -1.80 5.90
CA TRP A 82 -2.08 -2.26 4.52
C TRP A 82 -0.64 -2.32 3.99
N ILE A 83 0.25 -1.41 4.43
CA ILE A 83 1.69 -1.46 4.17
C ILE A 83 2.36 -2.60 4.95
N SER A 84 1.79 -3.00 6.10
CA SER A 84 2.31 -4.08 6.93
C SER A 84 1.85 -5.49 6.51
N LYS A 85 0.99 -5.61 5.49
CA LYS A 85 0.56 -6.88 4.88
C LYS A 85 1.41 -7.23 3.67
#